data_AF-A0A821MES6-F1
#
_entry.id   AF-A0A821MES6-F1
#
_cell.length_a   1.000
_cell.length_b   1.000
_cell.length_c   1.000
_cell.angle_alpha   90.00
_cell.angle_beta   90.00
_cell.angle_gamma   90.00
#
_symmetry.space_group_name_H-M   'P 1'
#
loop_
_entity.id
_entity.type
_entity.pdbx_description
1 polymer ?
#
loop_
_entity_poly.entity_id
_entity_poly.type
_entity_poly.pdbx_seq_one_letter_code
_entity_poly.pdbx_strand_id
1 'polypeptide(L)' 'MNPERIAEAFNAVIFAFNVDIPPSLAVQAKQNNIEVKRHNVIYKLVDEVKQPINGKSPTTQHEELIGR' A
#
# COMPACT_ATOMS: atom_id res chain seq x y z
N MET A 1 10.58 -12.98 13.03
CA MET A 1 10.96 -12.25 11.80
C MET A 1 10.22 -10.93 11.87
N ASN A 2 10.93 -9.81 11.85
CA ASN A 2 10.30 -8.50 12.05
C ASN A 2 9.81 -7.91 10.72
N PRO A 3 8.66 -7.22 10.69
CA PRO A 3 8.03 -6.76 9.45
C PRO A 3 8.88 -5.75 8.67
N GLU A 4 9.72 -4.96 9.34
CA GLU A 4 10.63 -4.00 8.70
C GLU A 4 11.62 -4.66 7.73
N ARG A 5 12.12 -5.86 8.04
CA ARG A 5 13.09 -6.56 7.18
C ARG A 5 12.45 -7.07 5.89
N ILE A 6 11.17 -7.43 5.95
CA ILE A 6 10.40 -7.84 4.79
C ILE A 6 10.10 -6.61 3.92
N ALA A 7 9.68 -5.51 4.55
CA ALA A 7 9.39 -4.28 3.85
C ALA A 7 10.61 -3.70 3.12
N GLU A 8 11.78 -3.74 3.76
CA GLU A 8 13.06 -3.38 3.14
C GLU A 8 13.37 -4.28 1.92
N ALA A 9 13.33 -5.61 2.09
CA ALA A 9 13.71 -6.55 1.05
C ALA A 9 12.82 -6.48 -0.20
N PHE A 10 11.54 -6.12 -0.03
CA PHE A 10 10.55 -6.07 -1.12
C PHE A 10 10.14 -4.65 -1.53
N ASN A 11 10.77 -3.62 -0.96
CA ASN A 11 10.38 -2.22 -1.14
C ASN A 11 8.86 -2.02 -0.90
N ALA A 12 8.35 -2.66 0.15
CA ALA A 12 6.93 -2.73 0.46
C ALA A 12 6.48 -1.59 1.39
N VAL A 13 5.18 -1.28 1.35
CA VAL A 13 4.53 -0.33 2.25
C VAL A 13 3.98 -1.06 3.47
N ILE A 14 4.26 -0.55 4.67
CA ILE A 14 3.70 -1.06 5.94
C ILE A 14 2.44 -0.29 6.28
N PHE A 15 1.31 -1.00 6.44
CA PHE A 15 0.05 -0.41 6.91
C PHE A 15 -0.20 -0.78 8.38
N ALA A 16 -0.18 0.21 9.27
CA ALA A 16 -0.47 0.08 10.69
C ALA A 16 -1.94 0.40 10.96
N PHE A 17 -2.76 -0.60 11.27
CA PHE A 17 -4.18 -0.43 11.58
C PHE A 17 -4.44 -0.44 13.09
N ASN A 18 -5.00 0.65 13.60
CA ASN A 18 -5.38 0.83 15.00
C ASN A 18 -4.25 0.53 16.02
N VAL A 19 -3.00 0.77 15.61
CA VAL A 19 -1.80 0.53 16.42
C VAL A 19 -0.85 1.71 16.33
N ASP A 20 -0.11 1.95 17.41
CA ASP A 20 0.97 2.93 17.45
C ASP A 20 2.25 2.38 16.82
N ILE A 21 3.03 3.27 16.20
CA ILE A 21 4.31 2.93 15.60
C ILE A 21 5.40 3.21 16.64
N PRO A 22 6.17 2.20 17.07
CA PRO A 22 7.29 2.41 17.98
C PRO A 22 8.31 3.42 17.39
N PRO A 23 8.90 4.32 18.20
CA PRO A 23 9.88 5.30 17.71
C PRO A 23 11.08 4.65 17.01
N SER A 24 11.52 3.49 17.49
CA SER A 24 12.60 2.70 16.88
C SER A 24 12.26 2.25 15.45
N LEU A 25 11.02 1.81 15.23
CA LEU A 25 10.53 1.39 13.91
C LEU A 25 10.43 2.59 12.96
N ALA A 26 9.97 3.75 13.45
CA ALA A 26 9.90 4.97 12.64
C ALA A 26 11.28 5.46 12.18
N VAL A 27 12.29 5.38 13.05
CA VAL A 27 13.68 5.72 12.70
C VAL A 27 14.24 4.76 11.66
N GLN A 28 14.07 3.45 11.86
CA GLN A 28 14.53 2.44 10.90
C GLN A 28 13.83 2.57 9.55
N ALA A 29 12.51 2.79 9.55
CA ALA A 29 11.75 2.99 8.33
C ALA A 29 12.27 4.21 7.55
N LYS A 30 12.57 5.31 8.23
CA LYS A 30 13.16 6.50 7.60
C LYS A 30 14.56 6.24 7.04
N GLN A 31 15.40 5.47 7.74
CA GLN A 31 16.75 5.12 7.29
C GLN A 31 16.72 4.22 6.06
N ASN A 32 15.79 3.27 6.03
CA ASN A 32 15.70 2.24 5.00
C ASN A 32 14.71 2.60 3.89
N ASN A 33 14.22 3.84 3.85
CA ASN A 33 13.21 4.33 2.89
C ASN A 33 11.94 3.45 2.83
N ILE A 34 11.54 2.89 3.97
CA ILE A 34 10.31 2.10 4.10
C ILE A 34 9.15 3.05 4.38
N GLU A 35 8.11 2.97 3.56
CA GLU A 35 6.89 3.75 3.74
C GLU A 35 6.00 3.10 4.81
N VAL A 36 5.62 3.87 5.84
CA VAL A 36 4.73 3.40 6.91
C VAL A 36 3.51 4.29 7.01
N LYS A 37 2.33 3.71 6.86
CA LYS A 37 1.04 4.42 6.87
C LYS A 37 0.20 3.96 8.03
N ARG A 38 -0.34 4.92 8.77
CA ARG A 38 -1.24 4.64 9.89
C ARG A 38 -2.69 4.87 9.48
N HIS A 39 -3.54 3.90 9.82
CA HIS A 39 -4.98 3.99 9.64
C HIS A 39 -5.72 3.62 10.91
N ASN A 40 -6.82 4.32 11.15
CA ASN A 40 -7.80 4.03 12.19
C ASN A 40 -9.20 3.74 11.61
N VAL A 41 -9.37 3.85 10.29
CA VAL A 41 -10.63 3.55 9.58
C VAL A 41 -10.34 2.51 8.50
N ILE A 42 -10.94 1.33 8.61
CA ILE A 42 -10.61 0.18 7.74
C ILE A 42 -10.95 0.43 6.27
N TYR A 43 -12.05 1.14 5.99
CA TYR A 43 -12.44 1.46 4.61
C TYR A 43 -11.40 2.33 3.90
N LYS A 44 -10.80 3.30 4.59
CA LYS A 44 -9.74 4.15 4.02
C LYS A 44 -8.48 3.35 3.71
N LEU A 45 -8.10 2.42 4.59
CA LEU A 45 -6.97 1.53 4.36
C LEU A 45 -7.21 0.66 3.13
N VAL A 46 -8.38 0.04 3.03
CA VAL A 46 -8.74 -0.83 1.90
C VAL A 46 -8.74 -0.05 0.59
N ASP A 47 -9.26 1.17 0.57
CA ASP A 47 -9.23 2.02 -0.62
C ASP A 47 -7.79 2.38 -1.03
N GLU A 48 -6.93 2.67 -0.06
CA GLU A 48 -5.54 3.01 -0.32
C GLU A 48 -4.70 1.81 -0.81
N VAL A 49 -4.97 0.61 -0.30
CA VAL A 49 -4.36 -0.63 -0.82
C VAL A 49 -4.76 -0.89 -2.28
N LYS A 50 -5.98 -0.50 -2.68
CA LYS A 50 -6.48 -0.68 -4.06
C LYS A 50 -5.90 0.31 -5.05
N GLN A 51 -5.52 1.52 -4.64
CA GLN A 51 -5.00 2.56 -5.53
C GLN A 51 -3.77 2.12 -6.36
N PRO A 52 -2.68 1.59 -5.76
CA PRO A 52 -1.50 1.15 -6.52
C PRO A 52 -1.79 -0.05 -7.43
N ILE A 53 -2.83 -0.83 -7.14
CA ILE A 53 -3.26 -1.98 -7.94
C ILE A 53 -4.09 -1.51 -9.14
N ASN A 54 -5.01 -0.57 -8.94
CA ASN A 54 -5.89 -0.04 -9.97
C ASN A 54 -5.21 0.95 -10.92
N GLY A 55 -4.13 1.63 -10.49
CA GLY A 55 -3.31 2.49 -11.36
C GLY A 55 -2.59 1.72 -12.49
N LYS A 56 -2.57 0.38 -12.44
CA LYS A 56 -2.06 -0.51 -13.49
C LYS A 56 -3.14 -1.35 -14.16
N SER A 57 -4.43 -1.03 -13.98
CA SER A 57 -5.45 -1.71 -14.76
C SER A 57 -5.40 -1.15 -16.18
N PRO A 58 -4.98 -1.91 -17.22
CA PRO A 58 -5.11 -1.44 -18.58
C PRO A 58 -6.59 -1.18 -18.79
N THR A 59 -6.92 0.04 -19.18
CA THR A 59 -8.28 0.45 -19.53
C THR A 59 -8.85 -0.64 -20.43
N THR A 60 -9.82 -1.41 -19.93
CA THR A 60 -10.42 -2.49 -20.71
C THR A 60 -11.11 -1.82 -21.89
N GLN A 61 -10.53 -1.93 -23.08
CA GLN A 61 -11.15 -1.40 -24.29
C GLN A 61 -12.38 -2.26 -24.57
N HIS A 62 -13.55 -1.68 -24.34
CA HIS A 62 -14.80 -2.26 -24.79
C HIS A 62 -15.02 -1.79 -26.22
N GLU A 63 -14.88 -2.69 -27.20
CA GLU A 63 -15.40 -2.46 -28.53
C GLU A 63 -16.93 -2.60 -28.47
N GLU A 64 -17.63 -1.50 -28.73
CA GLU A 64 -19.07 -1.49 -28.90
C GLU A 64 -19.37 -1.78 -30.38
N LEU A 65 -20.00 -2.93 -30.66
CA LEU A 65 -20.45 -3.28 -32.01
C LEU A 65 -21.60 -2.36 -32.42
N ILE A 66 -21.29 -1.29 -33.15
CA ILE A 66 -22.27 -0.39 -33.76
C ILE A 66 -22.88 -1.00 -35.02
N GLY A 67 -23.73 -2.02 -34.85
CA GLY A 67 -24.62 -2.52 -35.91
C GLY A 67 -23.94 -3.24 -37.08
N ARG A 68 -24.74 -3.89 -37.93
CA ARG A 68 -24.29 -4.79 -39.02
C ARG A 68 -24.38 -4.15 -40.38
#